data_AF-A0A3C1H1D6-F1
#
_entry.id   AF-A0A3C1H1D6-F1
#
_cell.length_a   1.000
_cell.length_b   1.000
_cell.length_c   1.000
_cell.angle_alpha   90.00
_cell.angle_beta   90.00
_cell.angle_gamma   90.00
#
_symmetry.space_group_name_H-M   'P 1'
#
loop_
_entity.id
_entity.type
_entity.pdbx_description
1 polymer ?
#
loop_
_entity_poly.entity_id
_entity_poly.type
_entity_poly.pdbx_seq_one_letter_code
_entity_poly.pdbx_strand_id
1 'polypeptide(L)'
;MSTFYGDMYGERRKRFGLKLGGFLGVAAVIAGGCAAAYAFSDTVKNQVKLAFSSPQDYFTWVCEKNVNDFSESFAGSYQEMLDLRSSGMTSHAEAQITLTEDGKNALQSQKLPETGSLYGQVFAQQAANVLSNMDSIGFTADISEKGSGAAQNIGLTMNGKSIVSVQTASDIKDKLFYVRVPELKEQWLGIELDSFWEKTFSKAMPDIGNAEPPTAQEMQQMLREYSLLPTENITDITVTRSVPVTIAGTEVNYTEIAFPMTADQLADSVQKIIDKAAQDERLKKICPAEGVYDKIIEEAKKAVSEMQTDAGQPVQVRLYVHEIGKICGISVSGENGTSVFAAAYRKGDQFAAEARTAYDEGNEPAVLTISGTRSGDAFNGTAVMKAGSEATVTAAFTDLKIVDPKKGYVSGTVALSSDQTDGEITVKLDCSNGQTAEFPIRVSGTDYGAVRLTYSVNEGAEYTVPDRSGAYFIDPTDRDFYKGYLDAASVQKFITDTAGKLGMNTGNADRAGKAAGFAAAISRFDSML
;
A
#
# COMPACT_ATOMS: atom_id res chain seq x y z
N MET A 1 27.36 18.53 -15.15
CA MET A 1 28.06 17.41 -15.84
C MET A 1 27.10 16.22 -16.01
N SER A 2 25.97 16.41 -16.69
CA SER A 2 24.92 15.39 -16.85
C SER A 2 24.49 15.21 -18.31
N THR A 3 25.33 15.59 -19.26
CA THR A 3 24.91 15.70 -20.68
C THR A 3 26.05 15.40 -21.65
N PHE A 4 26.72 14.23 -21.54
CA PHE A 4 27.61 13.75 -22.61
C PHE A 4 27.79 12.22 -22.75
N TYR A 5 26.95 11.38 -22.13
CA TYR A 5 27.02 9.90 -22.28
C TYR A 5 25.68 9.23 -22.68
N GLY A 6 24.65 10.01 -23.04
CA GLY A 6 23.26 9.53 -23.12
C GLY A 6 22.80 8.87 -24.43
N ASP A 7 23.33 9.24 -25.59
CA ASP A 7 22.49 9.13 -26.80
C ASP A 7 22.75 7.92 -27.74
N MET A 8 23.63 6.98 -27.37
CA MET A 8 23.70 5.67 -28.05
C MET A 8 23.54 4.46 -27.12
N TYR A 9 23.66 4.65 -25.81
CA TYR A 9 23.53 3.59 -24.80
C TYR A 9 22.17 3.57 -24.08
N GLY A 10 21.37 4.65 -24.18
CA GLY A 10 20.07 4.77 -23.52
C GLY A 10 18.95 3.89 -24.10
N GLU A 11 18.91 3.69 -25.42
CA GLU A 11 17.84 2.88 -26.03
C GLU A 11 18.03 1.37 -25.79
N ARG A 12 19.26 0.85 -25.86
CA ARG A 12 19.51 -0.59 -25.62
C ARG A 12 19.21 -1.01 -24.18
N ARG A 13 19.58 -0.20 -23.18
CA ARG A 13 19.25 -0.45 -21.77
C ARG A 13 17.74 -0.38 -21.49
N LYS A 14 17.02 0.56 -22.10
CA LYS A 14 15.55 0.64 -22.00
C LYS A 14 14.86 -0.57 -22.62
N ARG A 15 15.27 -1.00 -23.81
CA ARG A 15 14.69 -2.18 -24.51
C ARG A 15 14.99 -3.50 -23.79
N PHE A 16 16.21 -3.64 -23.25
CA PHE A 16 16.59 -4.83 -22.47
C PHE A 16 15.86 -4.89 -21.11
N GLY A 17 15.69 -3.75 -20.43
CA GLY A 17 14.89 -3.66 -19.20
C GLY A 17 13.42 -4.00 -19.41
N LEU A 18 12.83 -3.60 -20.55
CA LEU A 18 11.46 -3.96 -20.93
C LEU A 18 11.31 -5.47 -21.16
N LYS A 19 12.27 -6.11 -21.85
CA LYS A 19 12.28 -7.57 -22.11
C LYS A 19 12.45 -8.36 -20.83
N LEU A 20 13.43 -7.99 -19.99
CA LEU A 20 13.63 -8.63 -18.69
C LEU A 20 12.39 -8.47 -17.81
N GLY A 21 11.77 -7.29 -17.80
CA GLY A 21 10.49 -7.06 -17.11
C GLY A 21 9.35 -7.95 -17.62
N GLY A 22 9.23 -8.14 -18.93
CA GLY A 22 8.25 -9.06 -19.53
C GLY A 22 8.49 -10.52 -19.17
N PHE A 23 9.73 -11.00 -19.26
CA PHE A 23 10.11 -12.35 -18.84
C PHE A 23 9.85 -12.56 -17.34
N LEU A 24 10.15 -11.57 -16.50
CA LEU A 24 9.85 -11.59 -15.06
C LEU A 24 8.34 -11.58 -14.80
N GLY A 25 7.55 -10.87 -15.60
CA GLY A 25 6.09 -10.90 -15.50
C GLY A 25 5.53 -12.30 -15.75
N VAL A 26 5.93 -12.94 -16.85
CA VAL A 26 5.53 -14.33 -17.17
C VAL A 26 6.01 -15.31 -16.09
N ALA A 27 7.27 -15.20 -15.69
CA ALA A 27 7.89 -15.98 -14.63
C ALA A 27 7.17 -15.83 -13.28
N ALA A 28 6.79 -14.61 -12.89
CA ALA A 28 6.07 -14.33 -11.66
C ALA A 28 4.63 -14.85 -11.69
N VAL A 29 3.96 -14.79 -12.84
CA VAL A 29 2.62 -15.38 -13.04
C VAL A 29 2.68 -16.90 -12.86
N ILE A 30 3.72 -17.56 -13.37
CA ILE A 30 3.96 -19.00 -13.17
C ILE A 30 4.32 -19.32 -11.69
N ALA A 31 5.10 -18.45 -11.05
CA ALA A 31 5.58 -18.62 -9.68
C ALA A 31 4.61 -18.12 -8.59
N GLY A 32 3.42 -17.61 -8.95
CA GLY A 32 2.43 -17.02 -8.02
C GLY A 32 2.03 -17.89 -6.83
N GLY A 33 2.38 -19.18 -6.82
CA GLY A 33 2.22 -20.11 -5.70
C GLY A 33 3.15 -19.91 -4.49
N CYS A 34 4.19 -19.06 -4.55
CA CYS A 34 5.20 -18.94 -3.48
C CYS A 34 4.64 -18.54 -2.09
N ALA A 35 3.49 -17.87 -1.99
CA ALA A 35 2.90 -17.43 -0.72
C ALA A 35 1.88 -18.42 -0.12
N ALA A 36 1.39 -19.40 -0.90
CA ALA A 36 0.27 -20.25 -0.49
C ALA A 36 0.74 -21.61 0.06
N ALA A 37 0.74 -21.72 1.40
CA ALA A 37 0.55 -22.92 2.23
C ALA A 37 1.70 -23.93 2.46
N TYR A 38 1.87 -24.32 3.73
CA TYR A 38 2.39 -25.62 4.17
C TYR A 38 1.22 -26.45 4.71
N ALA A 39 0.81 -27.50 3.98
CA ALA A 39 -0.08 -28.55 4.48
C ALA A 39 0.33 -29.89 3.82
N PHE A 40 0.47 -30.95 4.62
CA PHE A 40 1.06 -32.23 4.20
C PHE A 40 0.01 -33.19 3.62
N SER A 41 0.19 -33.54 2.34
CA SER A 41 -0.30 -34.74 1.61
C SER A 41 0.33 -34.84 0.21
N ASP A 42 0.91 -33.75 -0.30
CA ASP A 42 1.31 -33.62 -1.71
C ASP A 42 2.67 -34.22 -2.07
N THR A 43 3.52 -34.56 -1.10
CA THR A 43 4.85 -35.14 -1.34
C THR A 43 4.78 -36.41 -2.18
N VAL A 44 3.85 -37.32 -1.84
CA VAL A 44 3.68 -38.61 -2.53
C VAL A 44 3.17 -38.41 -3.96
N LYS A 45 2.22 -37.49 -4.18
CA LYS A 45 1.69 -37.17 -5.52
C LYS A 45 2.77 -36.57 -6.41
N ASN A 46 3.58 -35.66 -5.87
CA ASN A 46 4.67 -35.04 -6.59
C ASN A 46 5.75 -36.07 -6.97
N GLN A 47 6.17 -36.94 -6.05
CA GLN A 47 7.14 -38.00 -6.34
C GLN A 47 6.66 -38.98 -7.43
N VAL A 48 5.38 -39.34 -7.42
CA VAL A 48 4.77 -40.17 -8.48
C VAL A 48 4.79 -39.44 -9.82
N LYS A 49 4.36 -38.17 -9.87
CA LYS A 49 4.38 -37.38 -11.12
C LYS A 49 5.80 -37.20 -11.65
N LEU A 50 6.74 -36.81 -10.79
CA LEU A 50 8.15 -36.66 -11.14
C LEU A 50 8.79 -37.96 -11.65
N ALA A 51 8.31 -39.13 -11.21
CA ALA A 51 8.83 -40.44 -11.60
C ALA A 51 8.26 -41.01 -12.91
N PHE A 52 7.02 -40.67 -13.24
CA PHE A 52 6.29 -41.33 -14.33
C PHE A 52 5.81 -40.40 -15.44
N SER A 53 5.96 -39.07 -15.30
CA SER A 53 5.63 -38.08 -16.33
C SER A 53 6.84 -37.72 -17.20
N SER A 54 6.60 -37.30 -18.45
CA SER A 54 7.62 -36.63 -19.24
C SER A 54 8.01 -35.29 -18.59
N PRO A 55 9.17 -34.70 -18.92
CA PRO A 55 9.54 -33.36 -18.44
C PRO A 55 8.45 -32.31 -18.71
N GLN A 56 7.86 -32.34 -19.90
CA GLN A 56 6.76 -31.45 -20.29
C GLN A 56 5.51 -31.68 -19.42
N ASP A 57 5.08 -32.94 -19.28
CA ASP A 57 3.88 -33.26 -18.48
C ASP A 57 4.05 -32.90 -17.00
N TYR A 58 5.27 -33.07 -16.47
CA TYR A 58 5.60 -32.69 -15.10
C TYR A 58 5.58 -31.17 -14.93
N PHE A 59 6.15 -30.41 -15.88
CA PHE A 59 6.08 -28.95 -15.89
C PHE A 59 4.64 -28.44 -15.91
N THR A 60 3.81 -28.93 -16.85
CA THR A 60 2.39 -28.57 -16.93
C THR A 60 1.68 -28.84 -15.62
N TRP A 61 1.86 -30.03 -15.03
CA TRP A 61 1.23 -30.38 -13.77
C TRP A 61 1.68 -29.49 -12.59
N VAL A 62 2.97 -29.15 -12.50
CA VAL A 62 3.49 -28.24 -11.47
C VAL A 62 2.86 -26.86 -11.62
N CYS A 63 2.81 -26.30 -12.84
CA CYS A 63 2.19 -25.01 -13.11
C CYS A 63 0.70 -25.01 -12.77
N GLU A 64 -0.06 -26.00 -13.24
CA GLU A 64 -1.49 -26.16 -12.93
C GLU A 64 -1.72 -26.25 -11.42
N LYS A 65 -0.95 -27.07 -10.70
CA LYS A 65 -1.08 -27.20 -9.26
C LYS A 65 -0.87 -25.86 -8.54
N ASN A 66 0.21 -25.14 -8.86
CA ASN A 66 0.54 -23.89 -8.18
C ASN A 66 -0.46 -22.77 -8.51
N VAL A 67 -0.91 -22.68 -9.76
CA VAL A 67 -1.97 -21.73 -10.17
C VAL A 67 -3.30 -22.06 -9.50
N ASN A 68 -3.63 -23.34 -9.37
CA ASN A 68 -4.87 -23.78 -8.71
C ASN A 68 -4.86 -23.44 -7.21
N ASP A 69 -3.78 -23.77 -6.50
CA ASP A 69 -3.60 -23.47 -5.08
C ASP A 69 -3.62 -21.94 -4.83
N PHE A 70 -2.94 -21.15 -5.68
CA PHE A 70 -2.92 -19.69 -5.59
C PHE A 70 -4.30 -19.06 -5.84
N SER A 71 -4.96 -19.43 -6.94
CA SER A 71 -6.27 -18.87 -7.30
C SER A 71 -7.36 -19.19 -6.28
N GLU A 72 -7.34 -20.39 -5.66
CA GLU A 72 -8.25 -20.73 -4.55
C GLU A 72 -8.01 -19.84 -3.33
N SER A 73 -6.74 -19.68 -2.93
CA SER A 73 -6.38 -18.83 -1.79
C SER A 73 -6.74 -17.36 -2.04
N PHE A 74 -6.48 -16.86 -3.25
CA PHE A 74 -6.85 -15.50 -3.64
C PHE A 74 -8.37 -15.31 -3.63
N ALA A 75 -9.12 -16.23 -4.22
CA ALA A 75 -10.57 -16.17 -4.28
C ALA A 75 -11.20 -16.16 -2.88
N GLY A 76 -10.67 -16.96 -1.95
CA GLY A 76 -11.09 -16.92 -0.54
C GLY A 76 -10.87 -15.55 0.08
N SER A 77 -9.68 -14.97 -0.08
CA SER A 77 -9.35 -13.64 0.45
C SER A 77 -10.20 -12.53 -0.19
N TYR A 78 -10.48 -12.66 -1.48
CA TYR A 78 -11.31 -11.73 -2.22
C TYR A 78 -12.79 -11.83 -1.82
N GLN A 79 -13.30 -13.04 -1.55
CA GLN A 79 -14.65 -13.21 -0.99
C GLN A 79 -14.77 -12.54 0.38
N GLU A 80 -13.77 -12.71 1.25
CA GLU A 80 -13.74 -12.04 2.56
C GLU A 80 -13.78 -10.50 2.41
N MET A 81 -13.05 -9.94 1.43
CA MET A 81 -13.13 -8.51 1.11
C MET A 81 -14.53 -8.08 0.65
N LEU A 82 -15.20 -8.86 -0.20
CA LEU A 82 -16.56 -8.58 -0.65
C LEU A 82 -17.59 -8.67 0.50
N ASP A 83 -17.44 -9.66 1.37
CA ASP A 83 -18.29 -9.85 2.54
C ASP A 83 -18.13 -8.68 3.54
N LEU A 84 -16.89 -8.23 3.76
CA LEU A 84 -16.60 -7.06 4.59
C LEU A 84 -17.25 -5.78 4.04
N ARG A 85 -17.17 -5.56 2.72
CA ARG A 85 -17.79 -4.40 2.06
C ARG A 85 -19.32 -4.42 2.13
N SER A 86 -19.92 -5.60 1.99
CA SER A 86 -21.38 -5.76 1.99
C SER A 86 -22.00 -5.69 3.39
N SER A 87 -21.35 -6.30 4.39
CA SER A 87 -21.76 -6.21 5.80
C SER A 87 -21.56 -4.82 6.39
N GLY A 88 -20.62 -4.06 5.82
CA GLY A 88 -20.21 -2.74 6.29
C GLY A 88 -19.05 -2.85 7.27
N MET A 89 -18.20 -1.83 7.31
CA MET A 89 -16.96 -1.82 8.09
C MET A 89 -16.82 -0.52 8.86
N THR A 90 -16.42 -0.62 10.13
CA THR A 90 -15.90 0.53 10.88
C THR A 90 -14.40 0.38 11.00
N SER A 91 -13.67 1.48 10.83
CA SER A 91 -12.25 1.54 11.10
C SER A 91 -11.91 2.75 11.94
N HIS A 92 -10.88 2.60 12.75
CA HIS A 92 -10.34 3.65 13.59
C HIS A 92 -8.85 3.74 13.33
N ALA A 93 -8.33 4.93 13.07
CA ALA A 93 -6.91 5.22 13.01
C ALA A 93 -6.57 6.32 14.00
N GLU A 94 -5.45 6.17 14.71
CA GLU A 94 -4.90 7.19 15.59
C GLU A 94 -3.39 7.31 15.32
N ALA A 95 -2.90 8.54 15.20
CA ALA A 95 -1.47 8.84 15.24
C ALA A 95 -1.23 9.82 16.38
N GLN A 96 -0.39 9.45 17.35
CA GLN A 96 -0.12 10.25 18.53
C GLN A 96 1.39 10.44 18.69
N ILE A 97 1.80 11.67 18.99
CA ILE A 97 3.15 11.99 19.43
C ILE A 97 3.07 12.31 20.91
N THR A 98 3.93 11.67 21.69
CA THR A 98 4.16 11.99 23.10
C THR A 98 5.55 12.60 23.22
N LEU A 99 5.70 13.60 24.09
CA LEU A 99 6.96 14.30 24.31
C LEU A 99 7.42 14.13 25.76
N THR A 100 8.71 13.83 25.94
CA THR A 100 9.36 13.95 27.25
C THR A 100 9.69 15.42 27.54
N GLU A 101 10.17 15.73 28.75
CA GLU A 101 10.72 17.06 29.06
C GLU A 101 11.88 17.43 28.12
N ASP A 102 12.78 16.49 27.81
CA ASP A 102 13.87 16.70 26.85
C ASP A 102 13.33 16.95 25.43
N GLY A 103 12.28 16.23 25.02
CA GLY A 103 11.50 16.49 23.80
C GLY A 103 10.98 17.92 23.73
N LYS A 104 10.29 18.36 24.77
CA LYS A 104 9.73 19.72 24.88
C LYS A 104 10.82 20.79 24.85
N ASN A 105 11.89 20.60 25.62
CA ASN A 105 13.04 21.52 25.65
C ASN A 105 13.72 21.62 24.28
N ALA A 106 13.91 20.50 23.57
CA ALA A 106 14.50 20.49 22.25
C ALA A 106 13.64 21.26 21.23
N LEU A 107 12.32 21.07 21.23
CA LEU A 107 11.40 21.83 20.37
C LEU A 107 11.40 23.32 20.69
N GLN A 108 11.42 23.69 21.98
CA GLN A 108 11.49 25.09 22.40
C GLN A 108 12.82 25.77 22.03
N SER A 109 13.90 25.00 21.95
CA SER A 109 15.23 25.51 21.55
C SER A 109 15.32 25.81 20.05
N GLN A 110 14.40 25.30 19.23
CA GLN A 110 14.30 25.67 17.82
C GLN A 110 13.86 27.14 17.74
N LYS A 111 14.70 28.00 17.14
CA LYS A 111 14.40 29.42 16.99
C LYS A 111 13.10 29.60 16.21
N LEU A 112 12.02 29.98 16.89
CA LEU A 112 10.87 30.58 16.23
C LEU A 112 11.36 31.84 15.49
N PRO A 113 10.86 32.13 14.28
CA PRO A 113 11.30 33.30 13.52
C PRO A 113 11.22 34.56 14.39
N GLU A 114 12.35 35.23 14.60
CA GLU A 114 12.39 36.53 15.28
C GLU A 114 11.72 37.58 14.39
N THR A 115 10.40 37.62 14.42
CA THR A 115 9.66 38.75 13.89
C THR A 115 9.82 39.87 14.93
N GLY A 116 10.71 40.84 14.67
CA GLY A 116 11.00 41.98 15.56
C GLY A 116 9.82 42.92 15.85
N SER A 117 8.58 42.50 15.58
CA SER A 117 7.36 43.20 15.93
C SER A 117 6.79 42.72 17.26
N LEU A 118 6.05 43.59 17.96
CA LEU A 118 5.34 43.23 19.19
C LEU A 118 4.36 42.07 18.97
N TYR A 119 3.71 42.02 17.80
CA TYR A 119 2.85 40.90 17.38
C TYR A 119 3.62 39.59 17.27
N GLY A 120 4.83 39.67 16.73
CA GLY A 120 5.76 38.56 16.62
C GLY A 120 6.16 37.94 17.95
N GLN A 121 6.53 38.79 18.91
CA GLN A 121 6.90 38.36 20.26
C GLN A 121 5.72 37.72 21.00
N VAL A 122 4.51 38.31 20.86
CA VAL A 122 3.29 37.73 21.45
C VAL A 122 2.98 36.37 20.84
N PHE A 123 3.10 36.22 19.52
CA PHE A 123 2.90 34.94 18.83
C PHE A 123 3.92 33.89 19.29
N ALA A 124 5.21 34.24 19.35
CA ALA A 124 6.26 33.34 19.83
C ALA A 124 6.02 32.88 21.27
N GLN A 125 5.57 33.78 22.16
CA GLN A 125 5.21 33.42 23.52
C GLN A 125 3.99 32.49 23.59
N GLN A 126 2.98 32.69 22.73
CA GLN A 126 1.84 31.77 22.67
C GLN A 126 2.27 30.39 22.16
N ALA A 127 3.07 30.33 21.10
CA ALA A 127 3.61 29.07 20.58
C ALA A 127 4.44 28.33 21.65
N ALA A 128 5.29 29.04 22.41
CA ALA A 128 6.03 28.46 23.52
C ALA A 128 5.11 27.93 24.64
N ASN A 129 4.03 28.64 24.96
CA ASN A 129 3.05 28.18 25.95
C ASN A 129 2.31 26.92 25.48
N VAL A 130 1.90 26.87 24.20
CA VAL A 130 1.27 25.68 23.61
C VAL A 130 2.24 24.50 23.70
N LEU A 131 3.49 24.66 23.27
CA LEU A 131 4.53 23.61 23.32
C LEU A 131 4.83 23.15 24.76
N SER A 132 4.87 24.06 25.72
CA SER A 132 5.12 23.73 27.14
C SER A 132 4.01 22.89 27.75
N ASN A 133 2.77 23.10 27.31
CA ASN A 133 1.58 22.41 27.82
C ASN A 133 1.21 21.17 26.99
N MET A 134 1.97 20.84 25.95
CA MET A 134 1.69 19.74 25.03
C MET A 134 2.51 18.51 25.42
N ASP A 135 1.92 17.65 26.27
CA ASP A 135 2.50 16.33 26.59
C ASP A 135 2.24 15.34 25.45
N SER A 136 1.09 15.48 24.77
CA SER A 136 0.79 14.76 23.54
C SER A 136 -0.04 15.56 22.56
N ILE A 137 0.16 15.28 21.28
CA ILE A 137 -0.69 15.73 20.18
C ILE A 137 -1.02 14.52 19.31
N GLY A 138 -2.25 14.42 18.86
CA GLY A 138 -2.68 13.29 18.07
C GLY A 138 -3.69 13.64 16.99
N PHE A 139 -3.79 12.77 16.02
CA PHE A 139 -4.78 12.77 14.96
C PHE A 139 -5.62 11.50 15.10
N THR A 140 -6.93 11.62 15.00
CA THR A 140 -7.85 10.47 15.00
C THR A 140 -8.67 10.48 13.73
N ALA A 141 -8.97 9.32 13.18
CA ALA A 141 -9.91 9.14 12.09
C ALA A 141 -10.80 7.94 12.38
N ASP A 142 -12.09 8.16 12.54
CA ASP A 142 -13.10 7.12 12.54
C ASP A 142 -13.78 7.10 11.18
N ILE A 143 -13.87 5.94 10.57
CA ILE A 143 -14.46 5.75 9.24
C ILE A 143 -15.49 4.63 9.33
N SER A 144 -16.69 4.88 8.83
CA SER A 144 -17.75 3.88 8.71
C SER A 144 -18.17 3.80 7.25
N GLU A 145 -18.15 2.61 6.67
CA GLU A 145 -18.45 2.38 5.25
C GLU A 145 -19.44 1.23 5.09
N LYS A 146 -20.42 1.39 4.18
CA LYS A 146 -21.30 0.29 3.77
C LYS A 146 -21.89 0.59 2.39
N GLY A 147 -21.73 -0.36 1.46
CA GLY A 147 -22.27 -0.18 0.11
C GLY A 147 -21.69 1.04 -0.62
N SER A 148 -22.54 2.01 -0.95
CA SER A 148 -22.16 3.24 -1.69
C SER A 148 -21.85 4.44 -0.80
N GLY A 149 -22.04 4.34 0.51
CA GLY A 149 -21.79 5.47 1.38
C GLY A 149 -20.84 5.21 2.52
N ALA A 150 -20.39 6.34 3.04
CA ALA A 150 -19.32 6.45 4.00
C ALA A 150 -19.61 7.61 4.95
N ALA A 151 -19.16 7.50 6.18
CA ALA A 151 -19.08 8.59 7.13
C ALA A 151 -17.67 8.61 7.73
N GLN A 152 -17.08 9.79 7.89
CA GLN A 152 -15.77 9.94 8.48
C GLN A 152 -15.80 11.01 9.57
N ASN A 153 -15.05 10.82 10.63
CA ASN A 153 -14.80 11.79 11.67
C ASN A 153 -13.29 11.89 11.88
N ILE A 154 -12.72 13.01 11.45
CA ILE A 154 -11.30 13.29 11.54
C ILE A 154 -11.08 14.33 12.63
N GLY A 155 -10.25 14.03 13.62
CA GLY A 155 -10.04 14.87 14.80
C GLY A 155 -8.56 15.20 15.04
N LEU A 156 -8.31 16.41 15.55
CA LEU A 156 -7.06 16.76 16.22
C LEU A 156 -7.27 16.65 17.73
N THR A 157 -6.36 15.98 18.42
CA THR A 157 -6.36 15.85 19.88
C THR A 157 -5.08 16.44 20.48
N MET A 158 -5.18 16.96 21.70
CA MET A 158 -4.02 17.34 22.51
C MET A 158 -4.25 16.87 23.93
N ASN A 159 -3.26 16.19 24.51
CA ASN A 159 -3.35 15.60 25.85
C ASN A 159 -4.61 14.72 26.03
N GLY A 160 -4.96 13.96 24.99
CA GLY A 160 -6.13 13.08 24.95
C GLY A 160 -7.49 13.79 24.82
N LYS A 161 -7.53 15.12 24.60
CA LYS A 161 -8.76 15.90 24.43
C LYS A 161 -8.95 16.33 22.98
N SER A 162 -10.17 16.18 22.44
CA SER A 162 -10.51 16.70 21.11
C SER A 162 -10.42 18.23 21.06
N ILE A 163 -9.61 18.73 20.14
CA ILE A 163 -9.43 20.15 19.83
C ILE A 163 -10.49 20.59 18.83
N VAL A 164 -10.48 19.96 17.66
CA VAL A 164 -11.37 20.21 16.52
C VAL A 164 -11.61 18.89 15.78
N SER A 165 -12.79 18.70 15.23
CA SER A 165 -13.05 17.64 14.27
C SER A 165 -13.73 18.11 12.99
N VAL A 166 -13.51 17.35 11.92
CA VAL A 166 -14.21 17.47 10.65
C VAL A 166 -14.96 16.17 10.45
N GLN A 167 -16.27 16.28 10.24
CA GLN A 167 -17.11 15.15 9.91
C GLN A 167 -17.52 15.23 8.45
N THR A 168 -17.44 14.11 7.76
CA THR A 168 -17.93 13.95 6.39
C THR A 168 -18.93 12.81 6.32
N ALA A 169 -19.85 12.89 5.37
CA ALA A 169 -20.72 11.79 5.01
C ALA A 169 -20.97 11.84 3.50
N SER A 170 -20.99 10.71 2.83
CA SER A 170 -21.20 10.64 1.39
C SER A 170 -22.08 9.48 1.01
N ASP A 171 -22.77 9.65 -0.11
CA ASP A 171 -23.35 8.56 -0.87
C ASP A 171 -22.94 8.74 -2.33
N ILE A 172 -22.06 7.87 -2.82
CA ILE A 172 -21.53 7.97 -4.18
C ILE A 172 -22.61 7.64 -5.21
N LYS A 173 -23.56 6.76 -4.87
CA LYS A 173 -24.65 6.37 -5.77
C LYS A 173 -25.62 7.52 -5.98
N ASP A 174 -25.98 8.19 -4.88
CA ASP A 174 -26.83 9.39 -4.93
C ASP A 174 -26.04 10.68 -5.23
N LYS A 175 -24.71 10.56 -5.35
CA LYS A 175 -23.76 11.62 -5.71
C LYS A 175 -23.82 12.81 -4.76
N LEU A 176 -23.92 12.51 -3.47
CA LEU A 176 -24.00 13.49 -2.39
C LEU A 176 -22.76 13.43 -1.52
N PHE A 177 -22.28 14.60 -1.12
CA PHE A 177 -21.23 14.75 -0.12
C PHE A 177 -21.61 15.82 0.89
N TYR A 178 -21.41 15.52 2.16
CA TYR A 178 -21.69 16.38 3.28
C TYR A 178 -20.42 16.58 4.10
N VAL A 179 -20.22 17.79 4.61
CA VAL A 179 -19.15 18.13 5.53
C VAL A 179 -19.64 19.05 6.64
N ARG A 180 -19.11 18.91 7.85
CA ARG A 180 -19.27 19.88 8.93
C ARG A 180 -18.06 19.90 9.85
N VAL A 181 -17.92 21.00 10.58
CA VAL A 181 -17.01 21.14 11.72
C VAL A 181 -17.90 21.38 12.94
N PRO A 182 -18.22 20.34 13.73
CA PRO A 182 -19.22 20.44 14.80
C PRO A 182 -18.90 21.54 15.83
N GLU A 183 -17.63 21.78 16.12
CA GLU A 183 -17.21 22.85 17.03
C GLU A 183 -17.42 24.26 16.46
N LEU A 184 -17.53 24.39 15.14
CA LEU A 184 -17.84 25.64 14.44
C LEU A 184 -19.34 25.81 14.25
N LYS A 185 -20.00 24.81 13.65
CA LYS A 185 -21.44 24.81 13.38
C LYS A 185 -21.96 23.38 13.20
N GLU A 186 -23.05 23.06 13.89
CA GLU A 186 -23.63 21.71 13.85
C GLU A 186 -24.29 21.36 12.50
N GLN A 187 -24.75 22.37 11.76
CA GLN A 187 -25.44 22.22 10.48
C GLN A 187 -24.49 21.67 9.41
N TRP A 188 -24.92 20.62 8.70
CA TRP A 188 -24.18 20.07 7.57
C TRP A 188 -24.16 21.01 6.38
N LEU A 189 -23.02 21.09 5.71
CA LEU A 189 -22.89 21.66 4.39
C LEU A 189 -22.98 20.52 3.36
N GLY A 190 -23.86 20.64 2.38
CA GLY A 190 -24.10 19.63 1.34
C GLY A 190 -23.57 20.06 -0.03
N ILE A 191 -23.08 19.08 -0.80
CA ILE A 191 -22.52 19.24 -2.14
C ILE A 191 -23.12 18.16 -3.04
N GLU A 192 -23.61 18.57 -4.21
CA GLU A 192 -24.01 17.65 -5.28
C GLU A 192 -22.82 17.41 -6.22
N LEU A 193 -22.32 16.18 -6.23
CA LEU A 193 -21.07 15.84 -6.92
C LEU A 193 -21.17 15.98 -8.43
N ASP A 194 -22.33 15.76 -9.05
CA ASP A 194 -22.53 15.94 -10.50
C ASP A 194 -22.13 17.35 -10.98
N SER A 195 -22.53 18.37 -10.22
CA SER A 195 -22.23 19.76 -10.55
C SER A 195 -20.74 20.12 -10.43
N PHE A 196 -20.00 19.34 -9.63
CA PHE A 196 -18.58 19.55 -9.32
C PHE A 196 -17.66 18.66 -10.18
N TRP A 197 -18.07 17.42 -10.48
CA TRP A 197 -17.31 16.44 -11.25
C TRP A 197 -17.19 16.82 -12.72
N GLU A 198 -18.27 17.31 -13.36
CA GLU A 198 -18.26 17.69 -14.78
C GLU A 198 -17.21 18.78 -15.11
N LYS A 199 -16.86 19.62 -14.13
CA LYS A 199 -15.92 20.73 -14.29
C LYS A 199 -14.49 20.42 -13.85
N THR A 200 -14.30 19.44 -12.96
CA THR A 200 -13.04 19.22 -12.24
C THR A 200 -12.35 17.92 -12.63
N PHE A 201 -13.10 16.87 -12.99
CA PHE A 201 -12.57 15.54 -13.30
C PHE A 201 -12.91 15.13 -14.74
N SER A 202 -12.09 14.27 -15.34
CA SER A 202 -12.30 13.80 -16.71
C SER A 202 -13.60 12.99 -16.83
N LYS A 203 -14.18 12.95 -18.04
CA LYS A 203 -15.43 12.21 -18.38
C LYS A 203 -15.45 10.72 -17.99
N ALA A 204 -14.32 10.11 -17.60
CA ALA A 204 -14.20 8.68 -17.31
C ALA A 204 -14.54 8.29 -15.85
N MET A 205 -14.54 9.24 -14.92
CA MET A 205 -14.76 8.96 -13.49
C MET A 205 -16.22 8.65 -13.08
N PRO A 206 -17.27 9.22 -13.71
CA PRO A 206 -18.67 8.95 -13.35
C PRO A 206 -19.07 7.46 -13.47
N ASP A 207 -18.44 6.72 -14.38
CA ASP A 207 -18.78 5.31 -14.65
C ASP A 207 -18.14 4.32 -13.65
N ILE A 208 -17.13 4.76 -12.87
CA ILE A 208 -16.47 3.91 -11.86
C ILE A 208 -17.46 3.52 -10.75
N GLY A 209 -18.43 4.37 -10.43
CA GLY A 209 -19.51 4.06 -9.47
C GLY A 209 -20.47 2.98 -9.95
N ASN A 210 -20.48 2.68 -11.26
CA ASN A 210 -21.31 1.65 -11.89
C ASN A 210 -20.53 0.35 -12.19
N ALA A 211 -19.24 0.29 -11.86
CA ALA A 211 -18.45 -0.91 -12.09
C ALA A 211 -18.95 -2.05 -11.18
N GLU A 212 -19.29 -3.18 -11.79
CA GLU A 212 -19.65 -4.39 -11.06
C GLU A 212 -18.36 -5.21 -10.80
N PRO A 213 -17.92 -5.35 -9.54
CA PRO A 213 -16.77 -6.19 -9.26
C PRO A 213 -17.11 -7.66 -9.58
N PRO A 214 -16.19 -8.43 -10.17
CA PRO A 214 -16.39 -9.85 -10.40
C PRO A 214 -16.62 -10.57 -9.08
N THR A 215 -17.35 -11.68 -9.11
CA THR A 215 -17.49 -12.59 -7.97
C THR A 215 -16.15 -13.27 -7.65
N ALA A 216 -16.00 -13.83 -6.44
CA ALA A 216 -14.80 -14.60 -6.10
C ALA A 216 -14.57 -15.79 -7.03
N GLN A 217 -15.64 -16.45 -7.49
CA GLN A 217 -15.54 -17.54 -8.46
C GLN A 217 -15.09 -17.04 -9.83
N GLU A 218 -15.62 -15.92 -10.32
CA GLU A 218 -15.15 -15.31 -11.57
C GLU A 218 -13.68 -14.90 -11.48
N MET A 219 -13.24 -14.31 -10.35
CA MET A 219 -11.84 -13.98 -10.11
C MET A 219 -10.93 -15.21 -10.08
N GLN A 220 -11.36 -16.27 -9.38
CA GLN A 220 -10.62 -17.54 -9.36
C GLN A 220 -10.41 -18.08 -10.78
N GLN A 221 -11.49 -18.10 -11.57
CA GLN A 221 -11.46 -18.61 -12.93
C GLN A 221 -10.59 -17.75 -13.84
N MET A 222 -10.71 -16.42 -13.74
CA MET A 222 -9.84 -15.49 -14.48
C MET A 222 -8.38 -15.72 -14.12
N LEU A 223 -8.03 -15.76 -12.83
CA LEU A 223 -6.65 -16.02 -12.41
C LEU A 223 -6.10 -17.33 -12.96
N ARG A 224 -6.91 -18.41 -12.97
CA ARG A 224 -6.50 -19.68 -13.57
C ARG A 224 -6.28 -19.57 -15.08
N GLU A 225 -7.26 -19.02 -15.79
CA GLU A 225 -7.21 -18.89 -17.25
C GLU A 225 -6.01 -18.05 -17.69
N TYR A 226 -5.83 -16.83 -17.14
CA TYR A 226 -4.74 -15.95 -17.55
C TYR A 226 -3.36 -16.46 -17.11
N SER A 227 -3.25 -17.14 -15.96
CA SER A 227 -1.94 -17.57 -15.46
C SER A 227 -1.36 -18.79 -16.19
N LEU A 228 -2.21 -19.58 -16.86
CA LEU A 228 -1.78 -20.75 -17.61
C LEU A 228 -1.44 -20.45 -19.08
N LEU A 229 -1.98 -19.37 -19.67
CA LEU A 229 -1.70 -18.97 -21.06
C LEU A 229 -0.20 -18.90 -21.39
N PRO A 230 0.67 -18.34 -20.53
CA PRO A 230 2.09 -18.27 -20.83
C PRO A 230 2.80 -19.62 -20.85
N THR A 231 2.21 -20.67 -20.27
CA THR A 231 2.83 -22.00 -20.18
C THR A 231 2.64 -22.85 -21.44
N GLU A 232 1.65 -22.50 -22.28
CA GLU A 232 1.20 -23.32 -23.41
C GLU A 232 2.21 -23.41 -24.56
N ASN A 233 3.07 -22.41 -24.73
CA ASN A 233 4.07 -22.35 -25.80
C ASN A 233 5.51 -22.59 -25.30
N ILE A 234 5.67 -23.03 -24.04
CA ILE A 234 6.97 -23.34 -23.46
C ILE A 234 7.33 -24.78 -23.79
N THR A 235 8.47 -24.93 -24.47
CA THR A 235 9.05 -26.21 -24.91
C THR A 235 10.45 -26.38 -24.32
N ASP A 236 11.12 -27.49 -24.68
CA ASP A 236 12.52 -27.76 -24.31
C ASP A 236 12.76 -27.80 -22.80
N ILE A 237 11.77 -28.33 -22.09
CA ILE A 237 11.79 -28.50 -20.64
C ILE A 237 12.81 -29.57 -20.23
N THR A 238 13.72 -29.18 -19.34
CA THR A 238 14.60 -30.10 -18.62
C THR A 238 14.18 -30.17 -17.15
N VAL A 239 14.16 -31.38 -16.59
CA VAL A 239 13.85 -31.61 -15.16
C VAL A 239 15.05 -32.30 -14.50
N THR A 240 15.64 -31.64 -13.52
CA THR A 240 16.81 -32.14 -12.79
C THR A 240 16.46 -32.30 -11.31
N ARG A 241 16.71 -33.48 -10.74
CA ARG A 241 16.39 -33.77 -9.34
C ARG A 241 17.53 -33.38 -8.40
N SER A 242 17.16 -33.01 -7.18
CA SER A 242 18.11 -32.77 -6.08
C SER A 242 19.20 -31.76 -6.43
N VAL A 243 18.82 -30.67 -7.09
CA VAL A 243 19.70 -29.56 -7.40
C VAL A 243 19.93 -28.74 -6.12
N PRO A 244 21.18 -28.57 -5.65
CA PRO A 244 21.48 -27.73 -4.51
C PRO A 244 21.32 -26.25 -4.87
N VAL A 245 20.54 -25.53 -4.07
CA VAL A 245 20.32 -24.09 -4.20
C VAL A 245 20.69 -23.43 -2.89
N THR A 246 21.58 -22.44 -2.94
CA THR A 246 21.93 -21.64 -1.75
C THR A 246 20.95 -20.48 -1.61
N ILE A 247 20.30 -20.38 -0.45
CA ILE A 247 19.36 -19.33 -0.09
C ILE A 247 19.81 -18.75 1.26
N ALA A 248 20.20 -17.47 1.27
CA ALA A 248 20.72 -16.79 2.45
C ALA A 248 21.83 -17.58 3.17
N GLY A 249 22.76 -18.15 2.39
CA GLY A 249 23.89 -18.94 2.89
C GLY A 249 23.56 -20.38 3.31
N THR A 250 22.30 -20.82 3.18
CA THR A 250 21.90 -22.22 3.45
C THR A 250 21.67 -22.99 2.17
N GLU A 251 22.26 -24.17 2.04
CA GLU A 251 22.04 -25.06 0.90
C GLU A 251 20.78 -25.93 1.10
N VAL A 252 19.88 -25.90 0.12
CA VAL A 252 18.63 -26.66 0.09
C VAL A 252 18.46 -27.32 -1.28
N ASN A 253 18.05 -28.59 -1.28
CA ASN A 253 17.84 -29.33 -2.53
C ASN A 253 16.42 -29.14 -3.06
N TYR A 254 16.30 -28.79 -4.33
CA TYR A 254 15.04 -28.70 -5.05
C TYR A 254 15.03 -29.62 -6.28
N THR A 255 13.84 -29.89 -6.81
CA THR A 255 13.73 -30.30 -8.22
C THR A 255 13.75 -29.04 -9.08
N GLU A 256 14.69 -28.95 -10.00
CA GLU A 256 14.78 -27.83 -10.94
C GLU A 256 14.01 -28.18 -12.22
N ILE A 257 13.15 -27.25 -12.66
CA ILE A 257 12.59 -27.25 -14.01
C ILE A 257 13.24 -26.11 -14.78
N ALA A 258 13.96 -26.40 -15.86
CA ALA A 258 14.73 -25.44 -16.62
C ALA A 258 14.26 -25.41 -18.07
N PHE A 259 14.06 -24.21 -18.64
CA PHE A 259 13.69 -24.02 -20.05
C PHE A 259 14.20 -22.68 -20.60
N PRO A 260 14.60 -22.62 -21.88
CA PRO A 260 14.87 -21.36 -22.55
C PRO A 260 13.55 -20.66 -22.90
N MET A 261 13.54 -19.34 -22.89
CA MET A 261 12.42 -18.53 -23.37
C MET A 261 12.94 -17.46 -24.33
N THR A 262 12.44 -17.48 -25.57
CA THR A 262 12.78 -16.49 -26.60
C THR A 262 11.91 -15.24 -26.48
N ALA A 263 12.34 -14.14 -27.11
CA ALA A 263 11.52 -12.93 -27.21
C ALA A 263 10.19 -13.20 -27.95
N ASP A 264 10.21 -14.07 -28.97
CA ASP A 264 9.01 -14.47 -29.72
C ASP A 264 8.06 -15.27 -28.84
N GLN A 265 8.56 -16.24 -28.06
CA GLN A 265 7.74 -16.99 -27.10
C GLN A 265 7.10 -16.06 -26.07
N LEU A 266 7.84 -15.08 -25.54
CA LEU A 266 7.30 -14.08 -24.63
C LEU A 266 6.21 -13.23 -25.31
N ALA A 267 6.48 -12.71 -26.51
CA ALA A 267 5.52 -11.89 -27.25
C ALA A 267 4.22 -12.67 -27.54
N ASP A 268 4.34 -13.94 -27.94
CA ASP A 268 3.21 -14.84 -28.15
C ASP A 268 2.41 -15.07 -26.86
N SER A 269 3.07 -15.29 -25.71
CA SER A 269 2.41 -15.45 -24.42
C SER A 269 1.63 -14.19 -24.02
N VAL A 270 2.22 -13.00 -24.20
CA VAL A 270 1.55 -11.72 -23.91
C VAL A 270 0.40 -11.47 -24.89
N GLN A 271 0.58 -11.79 -26.18
CA GLN A 271 -0.46 -11.65 -27.19
C GLN A 271 -1.68 -12.51 -26.85
N LYS A 272 -1.48 -13.77 -26.44
CA LYS A 272 -2.56 -14.65 -25.98
C LYS A 272 -3.35 -14.05 -24.80
N ILE A 273 -2.65 -13.46 -23.83
CA ILE A 273 -3.29 -12.76 -22.70
C ILE A 273 -4.16 -11.61 -23.22
N ILE A 274 -3.62 -10.77 -24.10
CA ILE A 274 -4.35 -9.61 -24.64
C ILE A 274 -5.55 -10.04 -25.48
N ASP A 275 -5.41 -11.07 -26.31
CA ASP A 275 -6.51 -11.58 -27.14
C ASP A 275 -7.61 -12.22 -26.30
N LYS A 276 -7.25 -12.94 -25.23
CA LYS A 276 -8.21 -13.44 -24.24
C LYS A 276 -8.92 -12.28 -23.54
N ALA A 277 -8.19 -11.25 -23.11
CA ALA A 277 -8.74 -10.06 -22.46
C ALA A 277 -9.70 -9.29 -23.37
N ALA A 278 -9.37 -9.13 -24.66
CA ALA A 278 -10.22 -8.44 -25.64
C ALA A 278 -11.63 -9.06 -25.76
N GLN A 279 -11.74 -10.35 -25.47
CA GLN A 279 -12.98 -11.13 -25.57
C GLN A 279 -13.62 -11.42 -24.20
N ASP A 280 -13.01 -10.99 -23.10
CA ASP A 280 -13.46 -11.30 -21.76
C ASP A 280 -14.47 -10.26 -21.25
N GLU A 281 -15.75 -10.58 -21.37
CA GLU A 281 -16.85 -9.73 -20.92
C GLU A 281 -16.79 -9.42 -19.41
N ARG A 282 -16.12 -10.26 -18.59
CA ARG A 282 -15.94 -9.97 -17.15
C ARG A 282 -15.03 -8.75 -16.94
N LEU A 283 -13.97 -8.62 -17.72
CA LEU A 283 -13.05 -7.47 -17.64
C LEU A 283 -13.70 -6.17 -18.14
N LYS A 284 -14.55 -6.26 -19.17
CA LYS A 284 -15.30 -5.10 -19.68
C LYS A 284 -16.25 -4.51 -18.63
N LYS A 285 -16.90 -5.35 -17.81
CA LYS A 285 -17.77 -4.89 -16.70
C LYS A 285 -17.04 -4.07 -15.64
N ILE A 286 -15.75 -4.31 -15.45
CA ILE A 286 -14.90 -3.59 -14.48
C ILE A 286 -14.49 -2.22 -15.04
N CYS A 287 -14.51 -2.04 -16.36
CA CYS A 287 -14.22 -0.79 -17.05
C CYS A 287 -15.42 -0.37 -17.92
N PRO A 288 -16.56 0.04 -17.31
CA PRO A 288 -17.80 0.31 -18.03
C PRO A 288 -17.76 1.56 -18.92
N ALA A 289 -16.72 2.39 -18.79
CA ALA A 289 -16.56 3.60 -19.58
C ALA A 289 -16.38 3.28 -21.08
N GLU A 290 -17.31 3.77 -21.89
CA GLU A 290 -17.39 3.46 -23.31
C GLU A 290 -16.08 3.80 -24.06
N GLY A 291 -15.55 2.82 -24.80
CA GLY A 291 -14.34 2.96 -25.61
C GLY A 291 -13.02 3.11 -24.83
N VAL A 292 -13.03 3.12 -23.49
CA VAL A 292 -11.79 3.14 -22.69
C VAL A 292 -11.12 1.77 -22.71
N TYR A 293 -11.88 0.71 -22.47
CA TYR A 293 -11.36 -0.65 -22.47
C TYR A 293 -10.74 -1.03 -23.83
N ASP A 294 -11.43 -0.73 -24.93
CA ASP A 294 -10.95 -1.05 -26.28
C ASP A 294 -9.63 -0.33 -26.60
N LYS A 295 -9.46 0.93 -26.17
CA LYS A 295 -8.19 1.66 -26.32
C LYS A 295 -7.05 1.01 -25.54
N ILE A 296 -7.30 0.54 -24.31
CA ILE A 296 -6.30 -0.18 -23.51
C ILE A 296 -5.84 -1.45 -24.26
N ILE A 297 -6.78 -2.20 -24.83
CA ILE A 297 -6.48 -3.39 -25.63
C ILE A 297 -5.68 -3.03 -26.88
N GLU A 298 -6.06 -1.98 -27.61
CA GLU A 298 -5.33 -1.52 -28.81
C GLU A 298 -3.90 -1.08 -28.48
N GLU A 299 -3.70 -0.33 -27.40
CA GLU A 299 -2.38 0.10 -26.92
C GLU A 299 -1.51 -1.10 -26.51
N ALA A 300 -2.09 -2.08 -25.80
CA ALA A 300 -1.40 -3.31 -25.43
C ALA A 300 -0.96 -4.12 -26.68
N LYS A 301 -1.84 -4.28 -27.67
CA LYS A 301 -1.52 -4.96 -28.94
C LYS A 301 -0.38 -4.27 -29.70
N LYS A 302 -0.39 -2.93 -29.70
CA LYS A 302 0.69 -2.15 -30.29
C LYS A 302 2.02 -2.39 -29.57
N ALA A 303 2.03 -2.39 -28.24
CA ALA A 303 3.22 -2.64 -27.45
C ALA A 303 3.83 -4.04 -27.71
N VAL A 304 3.00 -5.08 -27.81
CA VAL A 304 3.48 -6.44 -28.15
C VAL A 304 4.06 -6.51 -29.56
N SER A 305 3.43 -5.83 -30.52
CA SER A 305 3.95 -5.77 -31.90
C SER A 305 5.36 -5.15 -31.96
N GLU A 306 5.64 -4.18 -31.09
CA GLU A 306 6.98 -3.59 -30.97
C GLU A 306 8.00 -4.58 -30.35
N MET A 307 7.59 -5.48 -29.45
CA MET A 307 8.46 -6.50 -28.84
C MET A 307 8.95 -7.57 -29.83
N GLN A 308 8.13 -7.93 -30.84
CA GLN A 308 8.46 -8.95 -31.85
C GLN A 308 9.60 -8.56 -32.81
N THR A 309 10.06 -7.31 -32.78
CA THR A 309 11.02 -6.77 -33.77
C THR A 309 12.50 -6.92 -33.40
N ASP A 310 12.83 -7.56 -32.28
CA ASP A 310 14.18 -7.60 -31.73
C ASP A 310 14.58 -9.01 -31.25
N ALA A 311 15.15 -9.79 -32.18
CA ALA A 311 15.62 -11.17 -31.98
C ALA A 311 16.86 -11.23 -31.08
N GLY A 312 16.66 -11.12 -29.77
CA GLY A 312 17.70 -11.38 -28.77
C GLY A 312 17.89 -12.88 -28.52
N GLN A 313 19.00 -13.26 -27.87
CA GLN A 313 19.19 -14.64 -27.40
C GLN A 313 18.11 -15.03 -26.38
N PRO A 314 17.76 -16.33 -26.28
CA PRO A 314 16.83 -16.82 -25.27
C PRO A 314 17.35 -16.53 -23.86
N VAL A 315 16.44 -16.19 -22.94
CA VAL A 315 16.76 -16.18 -21.51
C VAL A 315 16.54 -17.57 -20.94
N GLN A 316 17.38 -17.99 -19.99
CA GLN A 316 17.19 -19.25 -19.29
C GLN A 316 16.34 -19.02 -18.04
N VAL A 317 15.19 -19.70 -17.98
CA VAL A 317 14.34 -19.74 -16.79
C VAL A 317 14.56 -21.04 -16.03
N ARG A 318 14.56 -20.96 -14.71
CA ARG A 318 14.60 -22.08 -13.78
C ARG A 318 13.54 -21.90 -12.70
N LEU A 319 12.75 -22.93 -12.47
CA LEU A 319 11.79 -23.03 -11.36
C LEU A 319 12.33 -24.05 -10.35
N TYR A 320 12.34 -23.67 -9.07
CA TYR A 320 12.79 -24.53 -7.97
C TYR A 320 11.58 -25.10 -7.24
N VAL A 321 11.35 -26.40 -7.41
CA VAL A 321 10.16 -27.11 -6.94
C VAL A 321 10.50 -27.94 -5.71
N HIS A 322 9.81 -27.66 -4.60
CA HIS A 322 9.91 -28.41 -3.35
C HIS A 322 9.37 -29.84 -3.52
N GLU A 323 9.71 -30.75 -2.60
CA GLU A 323 9.27 -32.15 -2.66
C GLU A 323 7.74 -32.33 -2.66
N ILE A 324 6.98 -31.31 -2.25
CA ILE A 324 5.51 -31.28 -2.27
C ILE A 324 4.91 -30.76 -3.59
N GLY A 325 5.73 -30.49 -4.61
CA GLY A 325 5.28 -29.99 -5.91
C GLY A 325 4.97 -28.49 -5.93
N LYS A 326 5.45 -27.73 -4.94
CA LYS A 326 5.30 -26.26 -4.88
C LYS A 326 6.52 -25.57 -5.45
N ILE A 327 6.30 -24.56 -6.28
CA ILE A 327 7.37 -23.67 -6.73
C ILE A 327 7.73 -22.79 -5.53
N CYS A 328 8.97 -22.91 -5.07
CA CYS A 328 9.51 -22.14 -3.94
C CYS A 328 10.64 -21.20 -4.36
N GLY A 329 10.95 -21.16 -5.64
CA GLY A 329 11.89 -20.19 -6.18
C GLY A 329 11.91 -20.17 -7.69
N ILE A 330 12.51 -19.10 -8.20
CA ILE A 330 12.67 -18.81 -9.61
C ILE A 330 14.03 -18.16 -9.86
N SER A 331 14.63 -18.51 -10.99
CA SER A 331 15.77 -17.80 -11.54
C SER A 331 15.54 -17.52 -13.01
N VAL A 332 15.86 -16.31 -13.43
CA VAL A 332 15.92 -15.91 -14.84
C VAL A 332 17.33 -15.38 -15.08
N SER A 333 18.03 -15.91 -16.09
CA SER A 333 19.36 -15.44 -16.47
C SER A 333 19.44 -15.19 -17.97
N GLY A 334 19.91 -13.99 -18.34
CA GLY A 334 20.17 -13.58 -19.72
C GLY A 334 21.67 -13.40 -20.00
N GLU A 335 22.00 -12.76 -21.12
CA GLU A 335 23.39 -12.41 -21.46
C GLU A 335 23.99 -11.35 -20.52
N ASN A 336 25.33 -11.22 -20.57
CA ASN A 336 26.10 -10.15 -19.91
C ASN A 336 25.86 -10.06 -18.39
N GLY A 337 25.71 -11.20 -17.71
CA GLY A 337 25.57 -11.27 -16.26
C GLY A 337 24.21 -10.81 -15.70
N THR A 338 23.25 -10.49 -16.56
CA THR A 338 21.90 -10.13 -16.11
C THR A 338 21.20 -11.34 -15.51
N SER A 339 20.76 -11.22 -14.27
CA SER A 339 19.98 -12.28 -13.64
C SER A 339 19.02 -11.75 -12.57
N VAL A 340 17.94 -12.50 -12.38
CA VAL A 340 17.07 -12.38 -11.22
C VAL A 340 16.97 -13.75 -10.57
N PHE A 341 16.97 -13.75 -9.26
CA PHE A 341 16.74 -14.94 -8.46
C PHE A 341 15.85 -14.56 -7.28
N ALA A 342 14.86 -15.37 -7.00
CA ALA A 342 14.06 -15.28 -5.78
C ALA A 342 13.72 -16.68 -5.32
N ALA A 343 14.04 -17.03 -4.07
CA ALA A 343 13.69 -18.33 -3.52
C ALA A 343 13.48 -18.26 -2.01
N ALA A 344 12.67 -19.16 -1.48
CA ALA A 344 12.44 -19.32 -0.06
C ALA A 344 12.43 -20.79 0.33
N TYR A 345 12.85 -21.07 1.55
CA TYR A 345 12.78 -22.40 2.14
C TYR A 345 12.34 -22.35 3.60
N ARG A 346 11.82 -23.48 4.06
CA ARG A 346 11.61 -23.77 5.47
C ARG A 346 12.04 -25.20 5.74
N LYS A 347 12.84 -25.41 6.79
CA LYS A 347 13.31 -26.71 7.24
C LYS A 347 13.14 -26.80 8.76
N GLY A 348 12.10 -27.51 9.20
CA GLY A 348 11.70 -27.49 10.60
C GLY A 348 11.35 -26.07 11.06
N ASP A 349 12.05 -25.60 12.08
CA ASP A 349 11.89 -24.26 12.64
C ASP A 349 12.71 -23.20 11.90
N GLN A 350 13.67 -23.59 11.05
CA GLN A 350 14.46 -22.65 10.28
C GLN A 350 13.71 -22.21 9.02
N PHE A 351 13.87 -20.95 8.65
CA PHE A 351 13.40 -20.42 7.37
C PHE A 351 14.42 -19.45 6.80
N ALA A 352 14.46 -19.34 5.47
CA ALA A 352 15.10 -18.22 4.82
C ALA A 352 14.44 -17.90 3.48
N ALA A 353 14.65 -16.68 3.01
CA ALA A 353 14.32 -16.22 1.68
C ALA A 353 15.46 -15.35 1.15
N GLU A 354 15.64 -15.35 -0.16
CA GLU A 354 16.59 -14.51 -0.85
C GLU A 354 15.96 -14.01 -2.14
N ALA A 355 16.09 -12.71 -2.42
CA ALA A 355 15.83 -12.11 -3.71
C ALA A 355 17.07 -11.34 -4.14
N ARG A 356 17.55 -11.55 -5.37
CA ARG A 356 18.67 -10.80 -5.92
C ARG A 356 18.49 -10.44 -7.38
N THR A 357 19.00 -9.29 -7.77
CA THR A 357 19.03 -8.82 -9.15
C THR A 357 20.43 -8.36 -9.52
N ALA A 358 20.88 -8.76 -10.71
CA ALA A 358 22.10 -8.31 -11.35
C ALA A 358 21.76 -7.80 -12.75
N TYR A 359 22.31 -6.65 -13.13
CA TYR A 359 21.97 -5.98 -14.39
C TYR A 359 23.10 -5.98 -15.42
N ASP A 360 24.37 -6.09 -15.00
CA ASP A 360 25.53 -6.14 -15.90
C ASP A 360 26.69 -6.89 -15.21
N GLU A 361 27.56 -7.52 -16.00
CA GLU A 361 28.84 -8.07 -15.54
C GLU A 361 29.69 -6.99 -14.84
N GLY A 362 29.99 -7.20 -13.55
CA GLY A 362 30.85 -6.33 -12.75
C GLY A 362 30.13 -5.39 -11.77
N ASN A 363 28.80 -5.28 -11.83
CA ASN A 363 28.02 -4.58 -10.81
C ASN A 363 27.70 -5.51 -9.64
N GLU A 364 27.82 -5.01 -8.40
CA GLU A 364 27.33 -5.75 -7.24
C GLU A 364 25.80 -5.91 -7.33
N PRO A 365 25.26 -7.13 -7.12
CA PRO A 365 23.83 -7.34 -7.18
C PRO A 365 23.12 -6.60 -6.05
N ALA A 366 21.88 -6.17 -6.30
CA ALA A 366 20.97 -5.86 -5.21
C ALA A 366 20.50 -7.18 -4.61
N VAL A 367 20.59 -7.33 -3.29
CA VAL A 367 20.25 -8.56 -2.57
C VAL A 367 19.40 -8.22 -1.36
N LEU A 368 18.25 -8.89 -1.24
CA LEU A 368 17.46 -8.99 -0.02
C LEU A 368 17.58 -10.41 0.48
N THR A 369 18.05 -10.58 1.72
CA THR A 369 17.99 -11.88 2.43
C THR A 369 17.09 -11.75 3.64
N ILE A 370 16.36 -12.80 3.95
CA ILE A 370 15.59 -12.94 5.19
C ILE A 370 15.97 -14.30 5.75
N SER A 371 16.34 -14.38 7.01
CA SER A 371 16.61 -15.67 7.65
C SER A 371 16.26 -15.64 9.12
N GLY A 372 15.91 -16.79 9.67
CA GLY A 372 15.52 -16.87 11.06
C GLY A 372 15.05 -18.24 11.50
N THR A 373 14.46 -18.23 12.69
CA THR A 373 13.86 -19.39 13.32
C THR A 373 12.44 -19.07 13.78
N ARG A 374 11.64 -20.12 13.88
CA ARG A 374 10.28 -20.07 14.39
C ARG A 374 10.22 -20.80 15.74
N SER A 375 9.63 -20.16 16.74
CA SER A 375 9.34 -20.77 18.04
C SER A 375 7.84 -20.70 18.28
N GLY A 376 7.13 -21.81 18.07
CA GLY A 376 5.66 -21.81 18.12
C GLY A 376 5.05 -21.08 16.92
N ASP A 377 4.39 -19.97 17.15
CA ASP A 377 3.83 -19.03 16.15
C ASP A 377 4.73 -17.80 15.91
N ALA A 378 5.77 -17.63 16.72
CA ALA A 378 6.68 -16.48 16.69
C ALA A 378 7.85 -16.68 15.73
N PHE A 379 8.19 -15.64 14.98
CA PHE A 379 9.35 -15.55 14.10
C PHE A 379 10.43 -14.68 14.74
N ASN A 380 11.68 -15.16 14.68
CA ASN A 380 12.87 -14.45 15.17
C ASN A 380 13.97 -14.52 14.11
N GLY A 381 14.58 -13.39 13.76
CA GLY A 381 15.56 -13.38 12.68
C GLY A 381 15.89 -11.99 12.16
N THR A 382 16.42 -11.96 10.95
CA THR A 382 16.91 -10.73 10.31
C THR A 382 16.54 -10.71 8.83
N ALA A 383 16.10 -9.56 8.35
CA ALA A 383 16.10 -9.21 6.94
C ALA A 383 17.25 -8.22 6.65
N VAL A 384 18.05 -8.49 5.63
CA VAL A 384 19.18 -7.66 5.23
C VAL A 384 19.02 -7.29 3.77
N MET A 385 18.96 -6.00 3.49
CA MET A 385 18.93 -5.44 2.13
C MET A 385 20.26 -4.75 1.83
N LYS A 386 20.88 -5.13 0.72
CA LYS A 386 22.06 -4.52 0.15
C LYS A 386 21.75 -4.08 -1.28
N ALA A 387 21.79 -2.79 -1.57
CA ALA A 387 21.56 -2.26 -2.91
C ALA A 387 22.91 -1.98 -3.60
N GLY A 388 23.54 -3.00 -4.19
CA GLY A 388 24.87 -2.85 -4.78
C GLY A 388 25.90 -2.42 -3.72
N SER A 389 26.76 -1.46 -4.05
CA SER A 389 27.77 -0.90 -3.13
C SER A 389 27.22 0.19 -2.17
N GLU A 390 25.91 0.36 -2.09
CA GLU A 390 25.27 1.35 -1.21
C GLU A 390 25.16 0.85 0.23
N ALA A 391 24.44 1.61 1.06
CA ALA A 391 24.15 1.28 2.45
C ALA A 391 23.49 -0.09 2.60
N THR A 392 23.94 -0.84 3.60
CA THR A 392 23.24 -2.04 4.08
C THR A 392 22.18 -1.60 5.08
N VAL A 393 20.94 -2.06 4.89
CA VAL A 393 19.85 -1.87 5.85
C VAL A 393 19.48 -3.23 6.43
N THR A 394 19.42 -3.31 7.77
CA THR A 394 19.06 -4.52 8.49
C THR A 394 17.78 -4.29 9.29
N ALA A 395 16.85 -5.23 9.20
CA ALA A 395 15.67 -5.31 10.06
C ALA A 395 15.75 -6.60 10.89
N ALA A 396 16.07 -6.48 12.17
CA ALA A 396 16.02 -7.60 13.12
C ALA A 396 14.61 -7.70 13.72
N PHE A 397 13.98 -8.86 13.65
CA PHE A 397 12.64 -9.08 14.20
C PHE A 397 12.69 -10.13 15.31
N THR A 398 12.00 -9.85 16.41
CA THR A 398 11.96 -10.67 17.62
C THR A 398 10.52 -10.86 18.09
N ASP A 399 10.18 -12.10 18.42
CA ASP A 399 8.82 -12.54 18.80
C ASP A 399 7.74 -12.06 17.83
N LEU A 400 8.07 -11.95 16.53
CA LEU A 400 7.15 -11.45 15.52
C LEU A 400 6.05 -12.49 15.27
N LYS A 401 4.79 -12.15 15.49
CA LYS A 401 3.65 -13.07 15.29
C LYS A 401 2.67 -12.47 14.31
N ILE A 402 2.10 -13.29 13.44
CA ILE A 402 0.92 -12.93 12.67
C ILE A 402 -0.28 -13.31 13.53
N VAL A 403 -0.95 -12.30 14.10
CA VAL A 403 -2.03 -12.50 15.09
C VAL A 403 -3.39 -12.55 14.44
N ASP A 404 -3.65 -11.67 13.48
CA ASP A 404 -4.86 -11.71 12.65
C ASP A 404 -4.45 -11.62 11.16
N PRO A 405 -4.29 -12.77 10.48
CA PRO A 405 -3.93 -12.81 9.07
C PRO A 405 -4.93 -12.09 8.17
N LYS A 406 -6.22 -12.05 8.56
CA LYS A 406 -7.28 -11.41 7.75
C LYS A 406 -7.14 -9.89 7.79
N LYS A 407 -6.85 -9.35 8.97
CA LYS A 407 -6.65 -7.90 9.17
C LYS A 407 -5.20 -7.44 8.99
N GLY A 408 -4.28 -8.37 8.79
CA GLY A 408 -2.84 -8.12 8.69
C GLY A 408 -2.20 -7.74 10.03
N TYR A 409 -2.82 -8.08 11.17
CA TYR A 409 -2.28 -7.69 12.47
C TYR A 409 -1.11 -8.55 12.90
N VAL A 410 -0.09 -7.87 13.40
CA VAL A 410 1.17 -8.44 13.84
C VAL A 410 1.55 -7.92 15.22
N SER A 411 2.21 -8.75 16.01
CA SER A 411 2.83 -8.35 17.27
C SER A 411 4.30 -8.73 17.28
N GLY A 412 5.07 -8.14 18.20
CA GLY A 412 6.50 -8.39 18.34
C GLY A 412 7.32 -7.11 18.23
N THR A 413 8.61 -7.23 17.94
CA THR A 413 9.53 -6.08 17.83
C THR A 413 10.32 -6.17 16.54
N VAL A 414 10.50 -5.04 15.86
CA VAL A 414 11.38 -4.90 14.69
C VAL A 414 12.37 -3.78 14.94
N ALA A 415 13.67 -4.07 14.91
CA ALA A 415 14.74 -3.11 15.01
C ALA A 415 15.37 -2.86 13.63
N LEU A 416 15.38 -1.61 13.19
CA LEU A 416 15.93 -1.16 11.92
C LEU A 416 17.27 -0.47 12.18
N SER A 417 18.31 -0.89 11.45
CA SER A 417 19.65 -0.29 11.52
C SER A 417 20.27 -0.17 10.12
N SER A 418 21.26 0.71 9.99
CA SER A 418 22.05 0.86 8.76
C SER A 418 23.53 0.87 9.08
N ASP A 419 24.36 0.36 8.18
CA ASP A 419 25.83 0.43 8.30
C ASP A 419 26.39 1.86 8.12
N GLN A 420 25.58 2.82 7.67
CA GLN A 420 25.98 4.23 7.50
C GLN A 420 25.66 5.12 8.70
N THR A 421 24.87 4.63 9.66
CA THR A 421 24.44 5.43 10.81
C THR A 421 24.56 4.62 12.10
N ASP A 422 25.05 5.24 13.17
CA ASP A 422 25.13 4.59 14.50
C ASP A 422 23.76 4.48 15.20
N GLY A 423 22.67 4.81 14.49
CA GLY A 423 21.31 4.85 15.03
C GLY A 423 20.51 3.60 14.72
N GLU A 424 19.78 3.10 15.71
CA GLU A 424 18.79 2.04 15.57
C GLU A 424 17.39 2.59 15.85
N ILE A 425 16.42 2.21 15.02
CA ILE A 425 15.00 2.51 15.23
C ILE A 425 14.30 1.22 15.63
N THR A 426 13.82 1.12 16.86
CA THR A 426 13.03 -0.01 17.33
C THR A 426 11.54 0.27 17.19
N VAL A 427 10.81 -0.57 16.48
CA VAL A 427 9.35 -0.53 16.36
C VAL A 427 8.75 -1.64 17.21
N LYS A 428 7.87 -1.29 18.16
CA LYS A 428 7.11 -2.26 18.93
C LYS A 428 5.71 -2.42 18.34
N LEU A 429 5.31 -3.66 18.12
CA LEU A 429 4.04 -4.02 17.51
C LEU A 429 3.17 -4.74 18.55
N ASP A 430 1.95 -4.26 18.76
CA ASP A 430 0.95 -4.87 19.64
C ASP A 430 -0.40 -4.99 18.93
N CYS A 431 -1.20 -5.96 19.34
CA CYS A 431 -2.49 -6.29 18.72
C CYS A 431 -3.63 -6.44 19.73
N SER A 432 -3.47 -5.94 20.97
CA SER A 432 -4.44 -6.18 22.05
C SER A 432 -5.81 -5.55 21.78
N ASN A 433 -5.86 -4.40 21.13
CA ASN A 433 -7.08 -3.66 20.77
C ASN A 433 -6.94 -3.02 19.38
N GLY A 434 -6.79 -3.85 18.34
CA GLY A 434 -6.32 -3.41 17.02
C GLY A 434 -4.80 -3.38 16.92
N GLN A 435 -4.27 -3.03 15.75
CA GLN A 435 -2.83 -2.89 15.54
C GLN A 435 -2.32 -1.60 16.18
N THR A 436 -1.32 -1.71 17.04
CA THR A 436 -0.50 -0.57 17.50
C THR A 436 0.93 -0.76 17.02
N ALA A 437 1.55 0.33 16.54
CA ALA A 437 2.99 0.44 16.30
C ALA A 437 3.54 1.64 17.10
N GLU A 438 4.53 1.39 17.96
CA GLU A 438 5.18 2.42 18.77
C GLU A 438 6.63 2.59 18.34
N PHE A 439 7.00 3.84 18.05
CA PHE A 439 8.32 4.30 17.62
C PHE A 439 8.88 5.25 18.68
N PRO A 440 9.74 4.78 19.60
CA PRO A 440 10.44 5.65 20.52
C PRO A 440 11.43 6.55 19.77
N ILE A 441 11.45 7.84 20.10
CA ILE A 441 12.35 8.83 19.53
C ILE A 441 13.56 8.94 20.45
N ARG A 442 14.60 8.15 20.16
CA ARG A 442 15.86 8.18 20.90
C ARG A 442 17.00 8.62 20.02
N VAL A 443 17.75 9.65 20.45
CA VAL A 443 18.95 10.13 19.76
C VAL A 443 20.10 10.17 20.74
N SER A 444 21.18 9.45 20.44
CA SER A 444 22.39 9.38 21.28
C SER A 444 22.12 9.02 22.75
N GLY A 445 21.11 8.16 23.00
CA GLY A 445 20.71 7.73 24.34
C GLY A 445 19.72 8.64 25.06
N THR A 446 19.41 9.83 24.53
CA THR A 446 18.38 10.73 25.07
C THR A 446 17.01 10.34 24.53
N ASP A 447 16.01 10.25 25.40
CA ASP A 447 14.61 9.94 25.05
C ASP A 447 13.81 11.23 24.86
N TYR A 448 13.38 11.50 23.64
CA TYR A 448 12.60 12.69 23.28
C TYR A 448 11.08 12.41 23.26
N GLY A 449 10.65 11.17 23.48
CA GLY A 449 9.25 10.75 23.44
C GLY A 449 9.01 9.59 22.47
N ALA A 450 7.78 9.46 21.98
CA ALA A 450 7.41 8.38 21.05
C ALA A 450 6.29 8.80 20.09
N VAL A 451 6.32 8.22 18.89
CA VAL A 451 5.19 8.21 17.96
C VAL A 451 4.46 6.89 18.14
N ARG A 452 3.15 6.93 18.31
CA ARG A 452 2.28 5.77 18.37
C ARG A 452 1.27 5.84 17.22
N LEU A 453 1.19 4.79 16.44
CA LEU A 453 0.19 4.61 15.39
C LEU A 453 -0.74 3.47 15.81
N THR A 454 -2.03 3.70 15.80
CA THR A 454 -3.05 2.70 16.09
C THR A 454 -3.98 2.59 14.88
N TYR A 455 -4.36 1.36 14.51
CA TYR A 455 -5.37 1.10 13.50
C TYR A 455 -6.21 -0.11 13.90
N SER A 456 -7.54 0.00 13.78
CA SER A 456 -8.45 -1.11 14.01
C SER A 456 -9.54 -1.16 12.95
N VAL A 457 -10.04 -2.37 12.69
CA VAL A 457 -11.13 -2.65 11.76
C VAL A 457 -12.12 -3.59 12.43
N ASN A 458 -13.41 -3.25 12.38
CA ASN A 458 -14.49 -4.09 12.86
C ASN A 458 -15.57 -4.24 11.78
N GLU A 459 -16.12 -5.44 11.70
CA GLU A 459 -17.26 -5.77 10.84
C GLU A 459 -18.57 -5.18 11.40
N GLY A 460 -19.51 -4.88 10.51
CA GLY A 460 -20.87 -4.47 10.87
C GLY A 460 -21.06 -2.97 11.08
N ALA A 461 -20.71 -2.13 10.10
CA ALA A 461 -21.04 -0.72 10.17
C ALA A 461 -22.52 -0.43 9.91
N GLU A 462 -23.05 0.50 10.68
CA GLU A 462 -24.17 1.35 10.27
C GLU A 462 -23.60 2.76 10.06
N TYR A 463 -23.98 3.40 8.96
CA TYR A 463 -23.71 4.82 8.76
C TYR A 463 -25.01 5.50 8.34
N THR A 464 -25.14 6.78 8.71
CA THR A 464 -26.29 7.61 8.39
C THR A 464 -25.84 8.76 7.51
N VAL A 465 -26.42 8.87 6.33
CA VAL A 465 -26.31 10.08 5.51
C VAL A 465 -27.20 11.16 6.16
N PRO A 466 -26.71 12.41 6.33
CA PRO A 466 -27.53 13.52 6.80
C PRO A 466 -28.76 13.74 5.91
N ASP A 467 -29.88 14.15 6.52
CA ASP A 467 -31.06 14.55 5.76
C ASP A 467 -30.79 15.83 4.96
N ARG A 468 -31.16 15.80 3.68
CA ARG A 468 -31.02 16.90 2.73
C ARG A 468 -31.72 18.16 3.24
N SER A 469 -32.88 18.03 3.89
CA SER A 469 -33.68 19.17 4.35
C SER A 469 -33.02 19.99 5.47
N GLY A 470 -32.15 19.35 6.26
CA GLY A 470 -31.42 19.99 7.37
C GLY A 470 -30.07 20.59 6.96
N ALA A 471 -29.58 20.28 5.76
CA ALA A 471 -28.27 20.72 5.28
C ALA A 471 -28.34 22.05 4.50
N TYR A 472 -27.25 22.80 4.52
CA TYR A 472 -27.03 23.97 3.67
C TYR A 472 -26.32 23.53 2.39
N PHE A 473 -27.02 23.50 1.26
CA PHE A 473 -26.42 23.10 -0.02
C PHE A 473 -25.65 24.24 -0.68
N ILE A 474 -24.43 23.96 -1.13
CA ILE A 474 -23.63 24.91 -1.91
C ILE A 474 -24.24 25.03 -3.31
N ASP A 475 -24.51 26.26 -3.72
CA ASP A 475 -24.62 26.59 -5.15
C ASP A 475 -23.20 26.73 -5.71
N PRO A 476 -22.77 25.90 -6.68
CA PRO A 476 -21.43 25.94 -7.25
C PRO A 476 -21.09 27.24 -7.99
N THR A 477 -22.07 28.12 -8.21
CA THR A 477 -21.88 29.45 -8.78
C THR A 477 -21.69 30.54 -7.72
N ASP A 478 -22.07 30.29 -6.48
CA ASP A 478 -21.94 31.24 -5.37
C ASP A 478 -20.57 31.11 -4.68
N ARG A 479 -19.66 32.03 -5.01
CA ARG A 479 -18.34 32.11 -4.38
C ARG A 479 -18.38 32.59 -2.92
N ASP A 480 -19.51 33.14 -2.48
CA ASP A 480 -19.72 33.73 -1.17
C ASP A 480 -20.68 32.91 -0.28
N PHE A 481 -20.93 31.63 -0.63
CA PHE A 481 -21.83 30.73 0.10
C PHE A 481 -21.55 30.69 1.61
N TYR A 482 -20.27 30.84 2.02
CA TYR A 482 -19.83 30.84 3.40
C TYR A 482 -20.46 31.98 4.22
N LYS A 483 -20.89 33.08 3.59
CA LYS A 483 -21.56 34.20 4.26
C LYS A 483 -22.96 33.83 4.73
N GLY A 484 -23.69 33.04 3.94
CA GLY A 484 -24.99 32.48 4.31
C GLY A 484 -24.88 31.35 5.34
N TYR A 485 -23.78 30.59 5.28
CA TYR A 485 -23.55 29.46 6.16
C TYR A 485 -22.95 29.84 7.53
N LEU A 486 -21.99 30.75 7.60
CA LEU A 486 -21.28 31.10 8.85
C LEU A 486 -21.74 32.43 9.43
N ASP A 487 -21.97 32.48 10.74
CA ASP A 487 -22.22 33.72 11.49
C ASP A 487 -21.04 34.07 12.42
N ALA A 488 -20.92 35.36 12.73
CA ALA A 488 -19.80 35.90 13.51
C ALA A 488 -19.70 35.32 14.93
N ALA A 489 -20.82 34.99 15.57
CA ALA A 489 -20.82 34.45 16.92
C ALA A 489 -20.28 33.01 16.94
N SER A 490 -20.69 32.19 15.97
CA SER A 490 -20.18 30.84 15.77
C SER A 490 -18.65 30.84 15.53
N VAL A 491 -18.15 31.72 14.65
CA VAL A 491 -16.71 31.86 14.38
C VAL A 491 -15.95 32.32 15.63
N GLN A 492 -16.45 33.33 16.35
CA GLN A 492 -15.82 33.82 17.58
C GLN A 492 -15.73 32.72 18.64
N LYS A 493 -16.82 31.99 18.87
CA LYS A 493 -16.86 30.91 19.85
C LYS A 493 -15.88 29.79 19.49
N PHE A 494 -15.90 29.35 18.23
CA PHE A 494 -15.00 28.31 17.74
C PHE A 494 -13.52 28.64 17.97
N ILE A 495 -13.08 29.85 17.59
CA ILE A 495 -11.69 30.29 17.77
C ILE A 495 -11.33 30.43 19.24
N THR A 496 -12.23 30.99 20.07
CA THR A 496 -12.01 31.14 21.52
C THR A 496 -11.81 29.77 22.18
N ASP A 497 -12.71 28.82 21.91
CA ASP A 497 -12.69 27.49 22.51
C ASP A 497 -11.46 26.71 22.03
N THR A 498 -11.15 26.75 20.73
CA THR A 498 -9.98 26.07 20.15
C THR A 498 -8.68 26.59 20.73
N ALA A 499 -8.50 27.92 20.78
CA ALA A 499 -7.33 28.56 21.37
C ALA A 499 -7.17 28.20 22.85
N GLY A 500 -8.27 28.19 23.61
CA GLY A 500 -8.27 27.79 25.00
C GLY A 500 -7.86 26.32 25.19
N LYS A 501 -8.39 25.42 24.36
CA LYS A 501 -8.01 23.99 24.40
C LYS A 501 -6.54 23.76 24.06
N LEU A 502 -5.94 24.58 23.18
CA LEU A 502 -4.51 24.56 22.86
C LEU A 502 -3.62 25.12 24.00
N GLY A 503 -4.21 25.60 25.10
CA GLY A 503 -3.47 26.11 26.25
C GLY A 503 -3.12 27.60 26.17
N MET A 504 -3.75 28.36 25.26
CA MET A 504 -3.68 29.82 25.33
C MET A 504 -4.42 30.34 26.56
N ASN A 505 -3.91 31.41 27.17
CA ASN A 505 -4.59 32.01 28.31
C ASN A 505 -5.96 32.61 27.88
N THR A 506 -6.91 32.67 28.82
CA THR A 506 -8.29 33.06 28.56
C THR A 506 -8.43 34.44 27.90
N GLY A 507 -7.62 35.41 28.32
CA GLY A 507 -7.66 36.77 27.76
C GLY A 507 -7.16 36.85 26.32
N ASN A 508 -6.18 36.02 25.93
CA ASN A 508 -5.68 35.95 24.56
C ASN A 508 -6.63 35.17 23.66
N ALA A 509 -7.21 34.07 24.16
CA ALA A 509 -8.20 33.30 23.45
C ALA A 509 -9.45 34.15 23.12
N ASP A 510 -9.97 34.89 24.10
CA ASP A 510 -11.12 35.80 23.89
C ASP A 510 -10.81 36.92 22.89
N ARG A 511 -9.61 37.51 22.93
CA ARG A 511 -9.18 38.52 21.95
C ARG A 511 -9.11 37.95 20.53
N ALA A 512 -8.53 36.75 20.37
CA ALA A 512 -8.45 36.07 19.09
C ALA A 512 -9.86 35.77 18.54
N GLY A 513 -10.75 35.25 19.38
CA GLY A 513 -12.14 34.99 19.01
C GLY A 513 -12.88 36.24 18.58
N LYS A 514 -12.80 37.34 19.35
CA LYS A 514 -13.44 38.61 19.00
C LYS A 514 -12.94 39.18 17.67
N ALA A 515 -11.62 39.11 17.42
CA ALA A 515 -11.05 39.56 16.17
C ALA A 515 -11.56 38.73 14.97
N ALA A 516 -11.63 37.40 15.12
CA ALA A 516 -12.15 36.52 14.08
C ALA A 516 -13.65 36.73 13.82
N GLY A 517 -14.46 36.88 14.87
CA GLY A 517 -15.88 37.19 14.74
C GLY A 517 -16.12 38.54 14.07
N PHE A 518 -15.34 39.56 14.42
CA PHE A 518 -15.42 40.87 13.77
C PHE A 518 -15.05 40.81 12.28
N ALA A 519 -13.99 40.09 11.91
CA ALA A 519 -13.62 39.89 10.51
C ALA A 519 -14.73 39.17 9.72
N ALA A 520 -15.33 38.13 10.28
CA ALA A 520 -16.46 37.44 9.67
C ALA A 520 -17.68 38.37 9.50
N ALA A 521 -17.95 39.25 10.48
CA ALA A 521 -19.00 40.25 10.36
C ALA A 521 -18.74 41.26 9.23
N ILE A 522 -17.51 41.78 9.10
CA ILE A 522 -17.14 42.70 8.02
C ILE A 522 -17.29 42.05 6.64
N SER A 523 -16.85 40.80 6.48
CA SER A 523 -16.98 40.10 5.19
C SER A 523 -18.43 39.95 4.70
N ARG A 524 -19.43 40.01 5.61
CA ARG A 524 -20.85 40.07 5.24
C ARG A 524 -21.30 41.45 4.78
N PHE A 525 -20.71 42.52 5.32
CA PHE A 525 -21.06 43.90 4.96
C PHE A 525 -20.53 44.31 3.58
N ASP A 526 -19.32 43.89 3.20
CA ASP A 526 -18.73 44.21 1.88
C ASP A 526 -19.50 43.61 0.67
N SER A 527 -20.45 42.70 0.90
CA SER A 527 -21.36 42.16 -0.15
C SER A 527 -22.75 42.78 -0.19
N MET A 528 -23.08 43.66 0.76
CA MET A 528 -24.35 44.41 0.76
C MET A 528 -24.21 45.80 0.12
N LEU A 529 -22.98 46.24 -0.15
CA LEU A 529 -22.63 47.38 -0.99
C LEU A 529 -22.31 46.87 -2.41
#